data_AF-A0A7W8DT34-F1
#
_entry.id   AF-A0A7W8DT34-F1
#
_cell.length_a   1.000
_cell.length_b   1.000
_cell.length_c   1.000
_cell.angle_alpha   90.00
_cell.angle_beta   90.00
_cell.angle_gamma   90.00
#
_symmetry.space_group_name_H-M   'P 1'
#
loop_
_entity.id
_entity.type
_entity.pdbx_description
1 polymer ?
#
loop_
_entity_poly.entity_id
_entity_poly.type
_entity_poly.pdbx_seq_one_letter_code
_entity_poly.pdbx_strand_id
1 'polypeptide(L)'
;MTLLEFNGPGLNEEQWKTVRTVATQLKPHQALWLSGYFAGLADAGRPDAAHLLPAGLDPAPVAAAAPVRTLTILYGSETGNGKGVATRLAEAARAAGFAPVLADMADYKPRRLKEEQDLLIVASTHGEGAPPTSAAGFFEFVESRKAPKLEGLRYAVLALGDSTYEFFCGAGRRIDERLAELGAERLHPRIDCDVDYDDPAAGWIETAVGLLAPPRAVAATPAASLAVSAATAYDKRNPFPAIVIENLALTGRGSSKETRHIELSLEGSGLSFAPGDALGIVPRNDPALVESLLSALDLSGAEPLTLKGEATTLSEALGGVLEITAATPRFLDQWAEVTGSTELKDLTGDARSAFLRENHVIDIVRRFPVRGVDAAALAAGLRPLQPRLYSIASSATTVPDEVHLTVSTVQYALNGEERFGVASGQFSRRAAPETVLPVYVQENPRFRLPAGDAPIIMIGAGTGVAPYRAFLQEREAQGADGRAWLFFGERNFDSDFLYQTEWQGFLKDGVLSRMNVAFSRDGAQKTYVQHRLQEEARDVYAWLEEGAHLYVCGDGAKLAPDVHRALLTIVTEQSGRGKAAAEEYLAALQESRRYQIDVY
;
A
#
# COMPACT_ATOMS: atom_id res chain seq x y z
N MET A 1 -6.80 13.87 50.53
CA MET A 1 -8.09 13.21 50.31
C MET A 1 -8.05 12.57 48.94
N THR A 2 -8.04 11.25 48.88
CA THR A 2 -8.21 10.50 47.63
C THR A 2 -9.63 10.76 47.10
N LEU A 3 -9.82 10.75 45.77
CA LEU A 3 -11.09 11.01 45.04
C LEU A 3 -12.30 10.13 45.45
N LEU A 4 -12.17 9.27 46.48
CA LEU A 4 -13.15 8.26 46.91
C LEU A 4 -13.86 8.58 48.23
N GLU A 5 -13.64 9.76 48.82
CA GLU A 5 -14.27 10.17 50.10
C GLU A 5 -15.42 11.17 49.96
N PHE A 6 -15.85 11.51 48.73
CA PHE A 6 -16.99 12.41 48.54
C PHE A 6 -18.32 11.64 48.60
N ASN A 7 -19.03 11.73 49.73
CA ASN A 7 -20.42 11.27 49.83
C ASN A 7 -21.34 12.38 49.29
N GLY A 8 -21.71 12.30 48.01
CA GLY A 8 -22.72 13.20 47.42
C GLY A 8 -24.12 13.02 48.05
N PRO A 9 -25.01 14.01 47.91
CA PRO A 9 -26.35 13.94 48.50
C PRO A 9 -27.21 12.88 47.80
N GLY A 10 -27.93 12.06 48.58
CA GLY A 10 -29.03 11.24 48.07
C GLY A 10 -28.84 9.72 48.08
N LEU A 11 -27.69 9.19 48.50
CA LEU A 11 -27.48 7.75 48.70
C LEU A 11 -27.19 7.44 50.17
N ASN A 12 -27.74 6.33 50.65
CA ASN A 12 -27.46 5.82 52.00
C ASN A 12 -26.11 5.11 52.07
N GLU A 13 -25.68 4.73 53.28
CA GLU A 13 -24.34 4.21 53.54
C GLU A 13 -24.07 2.86 52.85
N GLU A 14 -25.09 2.01 52.75
CA GLU A 14 -25.01 0.71 52.07
C GLU A 14 -24.95 0.87 50.53
N GLN A 15 -25.71 1.82 49.99
CA GLN A 15 -25.65 2.21 48.58
C GLN A 15 -24.28 2.79 48.22
N TRP A 16 -23.71 3.66 49.06
CA TRP A 16 -22.36 4.20 48.86
C TRP A 16 -21.27 3.13 48.92
N LYS A 17 -21.43 2.11 49.78
CA LYS A 17 -20.52 0.97 49.83
C LYS A 17 -20.55 0.19 48.51
N THR A 18 -21.74 -0.05 47.98
CA THR A 18 -21.93 -0.76 46.70
C THR A 18 -21.34 0.02 45.53
N VAL A 19 -21.61 1.32 45.46
CA VAL A 19 -21.06 2.21 44.42
C VAL A 19 -19.53 2.22 44.45
N ARG A 20 -18.91 2.27 45.64
CA ARG A 20 -17.45 2.21 45.76
C ARG A 20 -16.88 0.87 45.31
N THR A 21 -17.47 -0.24 45.72
CA THR A 21 -17.02 -1.58 45.29
C THR A 21 -17.09 -1.70 43.77
N VAL A 22 -18.20 -1.29 43.16
CA VAL A 22 -18.37 -1.34 41.70
C VAL A 22 -17.38 -0.39 41.01
N ALA A 23 -17.23 0.85 41.48
CA ALA A 23 -16.32 1.83 40.90
C ALA A 23 -14.85 1.35 40.86
N THR A 24 -14.40 0.60 41.88
CA THR A 24 -13.04 0.04 41.92
C THR A 24 -12.80 -1.14 40.98
N GLN A 25 -13.86 -1.74 40.43
CA GLN A 25 -13.79 -2.93 39.58
C GLN A 25 -14.05 -2.64 38.10
N LEU A 26 -14.50 -1.42 37.77
CA LEU A 26 -14.86 -1.04 36.40
C LEU A 26 -13.65 -0.54 35.59
N LYS A 27 -13.58 -0.97 34.33
CA LYS A 27 -12.73 -0.34 33.31
C LYS A 27 -13.36 0.96 32.80
N PRO A 28 -12.58 1.91 32.25
CA PRO A 28 -13.09 3.23 31.83
C PRO A 28 -14.31 3.20 30.90
N HIS A 29 -14.34 2.30 29.91
CA HIS A 29 -15.49 2.17 28.99
C HIS A 29 -16.75 1.59 29.67
N GLN A 30 -16.60 0.77 30.71
CA GLN A 30 -17.73 0.19 31.45
C GLN A 30 -18.37 1.24 32.36
N ALA A 31 -17.55 2.10 32.99
CA ALA A 31 -18.05 3.24 33.76
C ALA A 31 -18.83 4.23 32.88
N LEU A 32 -18.34 4.48 31.67
CA LEU A 32 -19.02 5.35 30.69
C LEU A 32 -20.38 4.78 30.25
N TRP A 33 -20.44 3.47 29.99
CA TRP A 33 -21.69 2.78 29.65
C TRP A 33 -22.70 2.79 30.81
N LEU A 34 -22.25 2.52 32.04
CA LEU A 34 -23.10 2.53 33.24
C LEU A 34 -23.72 3.90 33.49
N SER A 35 -22.97 4.97 33.25
CA SER A 35 -23.45 6.35 33.32
C SER A 35 -24.60 6.61 32.33
N GLY A 36 -24.44 6.17 31.08
CA GLY A 36 -25.50 6.26 30.06
C GLY A 36 -26.76 5.44 30.39
N TYR A 37 -26.58 4.26 30.99
CA TYR A 37 -27.70 3.42 31.44
C TYR A 37 -28.55 4.10 32.51
N PHE A 38 -27.93 4.70 33.54
CA PHE A 38 -28.66 5.43 34.59
C PHE A 38 -29.27 6.75 34.09
N ALA A 39 -28.63 7.44 33.13
CA ALA A 39 -29.22 8.61 32.49
C ALA A 39 -30.52 8.26 31.74
N GLY A 40 -30.54 7.14 31.02
CA GLY A 40 -31.76 6.66 30.33
C GLY A 40 -32.89 6.24 31.28
N LEU A 41 -32.56 5.69 32.45
CA LEU A 41 -33.55 5.34 33.49
C LEU A 41 -34.20 6.59 34.13
N ALA A 42 -33.44 7.67 34.29
CA ALA A 42 -33.96 8.94 34.81
C ALA A 42 -35.00 9.58 33.87
N ASP A 43 -34.87 9.34 32.56
CA ASP A 43 -35.76 9.86 31.52
C ASP A 43 -37.03 9.01 31.34
N ALA A 44 -36.94 7.70 31.61
CA ALA A 44 -38.07 6.77 31.53
C ALA A 44 -38.97 6.76 32.79
N GLY A 45 -38.58 7.46 33.86
CA GLY A 45 -39.12 7.26 35.21
C GLY A 45 -39.92 8.40 35.86
N ARG A 46 -40.49 9.35 35.10
CA ARG A 46 -41.38 10.40 35.67
C ARG A 46 -42.85 10.21 35.27
N PRO A 47 -43.72 9.67 36.13
CA PRO A 47 -45.16 9.54 35.86
C PRO A 47 -45.98 10.82 36.11
N ASP A 48 -45.43 11.88 36.71
CA ASP A 48 -46.22 13.05 37.16
C ASP A 48 -45.73 14.39 36.58
N ALA A 49 -45.79 14.54 35.26
CA ALA A 49 -45.78 15.85 34.62
C ALA A 49 -46.94 16.00 33.61
N ALA A 50 -48.03 15.25 33.82
CA ALA A 50 -49.29 15.44 33.12
C ALA A 50 -50.14 16.45 33.90
N HIS A 51 -49.91 17.74 33.65
CA HIS A 51 -50.91 18.81 33.63
C HIS A 51 -50.19 20.14 33.61
N LEU A 52 -49.98 20.68 32.40
CA LEU A 52 -50.03 22.10 32.05
C LEU A 52 -49.68 22.18 30.55
N LEU A 53 -50.63 21.82 29.68
CA LEU A 53 -50.61 22.22 28.27
C LEU A 53 -51.93 22.94 27.98
N PRO A 54 -51.90 24.13 27.35
CA PRO A 54 -53.09 24.69 26.72
C PRO A 54 -53.53 23.76 25.59
N ALA A 55 -54.85 23.56 25.50
CA ALA A 55 -55.47 22.79 24.44
C ALA A 55 -55.22 23.41 23.06
N GLY A 56 -54.96 22.55 22.09
CA GLY A 56 -54.98 22.87 20.67
C GLY A 56 -53.61 22.70 20.02
N LEU A 57 -53.33 21.48 19.56
CA LEU A 57 -52.61 21.13 18.33
C LEU A 57 -52.71 19.61 18.19
N ASP A 58 -53.47 19.14 17.21
CA ASP A 58 -53.54 17.71 16.88
C ASP A 58 -52.13 17.18 16.59
N PRO A 59 -51.75 15.98 17.08
CA PRO A 59 -50.49 15.38 16.70
C PRO A 59 -50.53 15.05 15.20
N ALA A 60 -49.71 15.75 14.42
CA ALA A 60 -49.44 15.37 13.04
C ALA A 60 -48.97 13.90 13.00
N PRO A 61 -49.37 13.11 11.99
CA PRO A 61 -48.94 11.73 11.89
C PRO A 61 -47.42 11.68 11.84
N VAL A 62 -46.81 11.02 12.83
CA VAL A 62 -45.39 10.70 12.80
C VAL A 62 -45.19 9.74 11.64
N ALA A 63 -44.65 10.24 10.53
CA ALA A 63 -44.23 9.41 9.41
C ALA A 63 -43.33 8.28 9.95
N ALA A 64 -43.67 7.04 9.60
CA ALA A 64 -42.89 5.87 9.98
C ALA A 64 -41.42 6.10 9.61
N ALA A 65 -40.54 6.01 10.61
CA ALA A 65 -39.12 6.22 10.41
C ALA A 65 -38.57 5.17 9.43
N ALA A 66 -37.90 5.61 8.37
CA ALA A 66 -37.19 4.72 7.48
C ALA A 66 -36.07 3.99 8.25
N PRO A 67 -35.84 2.69 8.00
CA PRO A 67 -34.79 1.93 8.67
C PRO A 67 -33.41 2.53 8.35
N VAL A 68 -32.61 2.75 9.40
CA VAL A 68 -31.22 3.21 9.26
C VAL A 68 -30.41 2.11 8.59
N ARG A 69 -29.80 2.43 7.45
CA ARG A 69 -29.02 1.45 6.68
C ARG A 69 -27.62 1.28 7.26
N THR A 70 -27.11 0.05 7.26
CA THR A 70 -25.73 -0.24 7.70
C THR A 70 -24.74 0.18 6.61
N LEU A 71 -23.63 0.78 7.03
CA LEU A 71 -22.54 1.20 6.15
C LEU A 71 -21.31 0.34 6.37
N THR A 72 -20.84 -0.31 5.31
CA THR A 72 -19.58 -1.05 5.29
C THR A 72 -18.64 -0.42 4.27
N ILE A 73 -17.37 -0.26 4.66
CA ILE A 73 -16.29 0.25 3.81
C ILE A 73 -15.28 -0.88 3.64
N LEU A 74 -15.09 -1.33 2.40
CA LEU A 74 -14.08 -2.33 2.06
C LEU A 74 -12.92 -1.69 1.31
N TYR A 75 -11.70 -2.14 1.59
CA TYR A 75 -10.54 -1.74 0.82
C TYR A 75 -9.67 -2.91 0.39
N GLY A 76 -9.15 -2.83 -0.84
CA GLY A 76 -8.08 -3.67 -1.35
C GLY A 76 -6.85 -2.81 -1.58
N SER A 77 -5.74 -3.11 -0.89
CA SER A 77 -4.50 -2.33 -1.00
C SER A 77 -3.27 -3.22 -0.85
N GLU A 78 -2.22 -2.93 -1.64
CA GLU A 78 -0.90 -3.56 -1.53
C GLU A 78 0.05 -2.63 -0.77
N THR A 79 0.26 -1.42 -1.29
CA THR A 79 1.20 -0.41 -0.76
C THR A 79 0.58 0.56 0.25
N GLY A 80 -0.61 0.26 0.76
CA GLY A 80 -1.28 1.06 1.80
C GLY A 80 -2.07 2.29 1.31
N ASN A 81 -1.91 2.73 0.05
CA ASN A 81 -2.66 3.89 -0.50
C ASN A 81 -4.19 3.73 -0.36
N GLY A 82 -4.73 2.56 -0.77
CA GLY A 82 -6.16 2.25 -0.66
C GLY A 82 -6.67 2.23 0.78
N LYS A 83 -5.86 1.70 1.72
CA LYS A 83 -6.16 1.72 3.16
C LYS A 83 -6.23 3.15 3.69
N GLY A 84 -5.30 4.02 3.29
CA GLY A 84 -5.28 5.43 3.68
C GLY A 84 -6.54 6.17 3.22
N VAL A 85 -6.95 5.98 1.96
CA VAL A 85 -8.19 6.59 1.44
C VAL A 85 -9.44 6.04 2.14
N ALA A 86 -9.52 4.73 2.36
CA ALA A 86 -10.65 4.12 3.06
C ALA A 86 -10.75 4.56 4.54
N THR A 87 -9.62 4.84 5.18
CA THR A 87 -9.57 5.40 6.54
C THR A 87 -10.16 6.81 6.56
N ARG A 88 -9.75 7.68 5.62
CA ARG A 88 -10.33 9.02 5.46
C ARG A 88 -11.82 8.98 5.16
N LEU A 89 -12.27 8.04 4.32
CA LEU A 89 -13.68 7.82 4.04
C LEU A 89 -14.47 7.44 5.31
N ALA A 90 -13.92 6.54 6.13
CA ALA A 90 -14.54 6.14 7.38
C ALA A 90 -14.61 7.29 8.39
N GLU A 91 -13.58 8.14 8.47
CA GLU A 91 -13.60 9.35 9.30
C GLU A 91 -14.65 10.36 8.82
N ALA A 92 -14.74 10.62 7.52
CA ALA A 92 -15.75 11.50 6.94
C ALA A 92 -17.18 10.98 7.19
N ALA A 93 -17.40 9.67 7.01
CA ALA A 93 -18.68 9.04 7.30
C ALA A 93 -19.05 9.13 8.80
N ARG A 94 -18.08 8.94 9.72
CA ARG A 94 -18.30 9.13 11.17
C ARG A 94 -18.65 10.58 11.51
N ALA A 95 -17.98 11.55 10.89
CA ALA A 95 -18.28 12.96 11.06
C ALA A 95 -19.70 13.31 10.57
N ALA A 96 -20.19 12.62 9.54
CA ALA A 96 -21.55 12.72 9.04
C ALA A 96 -22.59 11.90 9.86
N GLY A 97 -22.19 11.27 10.97
CA GLY A 97 -23.08 10.56 11.90
C GLY A 97 -23.26 9.07 11.63
N PHE A 98 -22.59 8.49 10.64
CA PHE A 98 -22.64 7.06 10.36
C PHE A 98 -21.71 6.28 11.29
N ALA A 99 -22.00 4.99 11.49
CA ALA A 99 -21.12 4.05 12.18
C ALA A 99 -20.56 3.02 11.17
N PRO A 100 -19.57 3.40 10.32
CA PRO A 100 -19.06 2.52 9.29
C PRO A 100 -18.26 1.35 9.87
N VAL A 101 -18.48 0.16 9.32
CA VAL A 101 -17.57 -0.98 9.48
C VAL A 101 -16.48 -0.88 8.42
N LEU A 102 -15.27 -0.50 8.82
CA LEU A 102 -14.09 -0.49 7.95
C LEU A 102 -13.41 -1.85 8.00
N ALA A 103 -13.27 -2.52 6.86
CA ALA A 103 -12.59 -3.81 6.77
C ALA A 103 -11.69 -3.92 5.55
N ASP A 104 -10.59 -4.64 5.72
CA ASP A 104 -9.75 -5.10 4.63
C ASP A 104 -10.45 -6.22 3.87
N MET A 105 -10.36 -6.25 2.54
CA MET A 105 -10.94 -7.33 1.73
C MET A 105 -10.35 -8.70 2.09
N ALA A 106 -9.10 -8.76 2.57
CA ALA A 106 -8.47 -10.01 3.00
C ALA A 106 -9.11 -10.62 4.25
N ASP A 107 -9.52 -9.77 5.20
CA ASP A 107 -10.07 -10.19 6.49
C ASP A 107 -11.63 -10.24 6.46
N TYR A 108 -12.23 -9.78 5.35
CA TYR A 108 -13.68 -9.72 5.18
C TYR A 108 -14.25 -11.06 4.68
N LYS A 109 -15.30 -11.54 5.34
CA LYS A 109 -16.00 -12.78 4.96
C LYS A 109 -16.97 -12.52 3.78
N PRO A 110 -16.69 -12.96 2.55
CA PRO A 110 -17.46 -12.53 1.37
C PRO A 110 -18.94 -12.95 1.39
N ARG A 111 -19.27 -14.03 2.09
CA ARG A 111 -20.67 -14.48 2.27
C ARG A 111 -21.56 -13.45 2.97
N ARG A 112 -20.99 -12.52 3.73
CA ARG A 112 -21.73 -11.44 4.40
C ARG A 112 -22.27 -10.39 3.43
N LEU A 113 -21.81 -10.34 2.18
CA LEU A 113 -22.29 -9.39 1.17
C LEU A 113 -23.82 -9.38 1.00
N LYS A 114 -24.49 -10.53 1.21
CA LYS A 114 -25.96 -10.62 1.13
C LYS A 114 -26.68 -9.83 2.24
N GLU A 115 -26.00 -9.59 3.35
CA GLU A 115 -26.53 -8.88 4.52
C GLU A 115 -26.20 -7.37 4.49
N GLU A 116 -25.27 -6.96 3.61
CA GLU A 116 -24.84 -5.57 3.49
C GLU A 116 -25.92 -4.70 2.82
N GLN A 117 -25.96 -3.43 3.23
CA GLN A 117 -26.96 -2.48 2.74
C GLN A 117 -26.30 -1.34 1.96
N ASP A 118 -25.38 -0.59 2.57
CA ASP A 118 -24.58 0.40 1.87
C ASP A 118 -23.10 -0.01 1.91
N LEU A 119 -22.50 -0.16 0.74
CA LEU A 119 -21.13 -0.64 0.56
C LEU A 119 -20.29 0.34 -0.24
N LEU A 120 -19.28 0.93 0.40
CA LEU A 120 -18.30 1.77 -0.29
C LEU A 120 -16.98 0.99 -0.45
N ILE A 121 -16.42 1.00 -1.65
CA ILE A 121 -15.23 0.21 -1.97
C ILE A 121 -14.10 1.12 -2.45
N VAL A 122 -12.90 0.93 -1.89
CA VAL A 122 -11.66 1.49 -2.42
C VAL A 122 -10.77 0.35 -2.90
N ALA A 123 -10.54 0.24 -4.21
CA ALA A 123 -9.80 -0.87 -4.80
C ALA A 123 -8.57 -0.39 -5.58
N SER A 124 -7.37 -0.75 -5.12
CA SER A 124 -6.15 -0.60 -5.92
C SER A 124 -6.06 -1.66 -7.02
N THR A 125 -5.30 -1.40 -8.07
CA THR A 125 -4.96 -2.37 -9.13
C THR A 125 -3.45 -2.65 -9.09
N HIS A 126 -3.04 -3.91 -9.25
CA HIS A 126 -1.65 -4.35 -9.29
C HIS A 126 -1.34 -5.18 -10.55
N GLY A 127 -0.10 -5.09 -11.02
CA GLY A 127 0.38 -5.82 -12.20
C GLY A 127 -0.51 -5.61 -13.43
N GLU A 128 -0.89 -6.71 -14.07
CA GLU A 128 -1.70 -6.73 -15.29
C GLU A 128 -3.21 -6.64 -14.99
N GLY A 129 -3.63 -5.60 -14.28
CA GLY A 129 -5.05 -5.36 -13.97
C GLY A 129 -5.63 -6.23 -12.86
N ALA A 130 -4.77 -6.93 -12.11
CA ALA A 130 -5.15 -7.79 -11.00
C ALA A 130 -5.51 -6.96 -9.74
N PRO A 131 -6.33 -7.50 -8.81
CA PRO A 131 -6.48 -6.85 -7.52
C PRO A 131 -5.19 -7.02 -6.71
N PRO A 132 -5.03 -6.30 -5.59
CA PRO A 132 -3.95 -6.56 -4.64
C PRO A 132 -4.00 -8.03 -4.22
N THR A 133 -2.84 -8.66 -4.02
CA THR A 133 -2.75 -10.11 -3.77
C THR A 133 -3.62 -10.50 -2.58
N SER A 134 -3.62 -9.68 -1.54
CA SER A 134 -4.46 -9.83 -0.36
C SER A 134 -5.98 -9.79 -0.60
N ALA A 135 -6.44 -9.11 -1.66
CA ALA A 135 -7.84 -9.01 -2.01
C ALA A 135 -8.28 -10.08 -3.03
N ALA A 136 -7.36 -10.88 -3.56
CA ALA A 136 -7.64 -11.85 -4.62
C ALA A 136 -8.80 -12.80 -4.26
N GLY A 137 -8.80 -13.37 -3.05
CA GLY A 137 -9.87 -14.28 -2.60
C GLY A 137 -11.27 -13.64 -2.55
N PHE A 138 -11.35 -12.35 -2.24
CA PHE A 138 -12.62 -11.61 -2.30
C PHE A 138 -13.11 -11.46 -3.74
N PHE A 139 -12.21 -11.06 -4.65
CA PHE A 139 -12.52 -10.93 -6.07
C PHE A 139 -12.94 -12.26 -6.68
N GLU A 140 -12.19 -13.33 -6.44
CA GLU A 140 -12.52 -14.68 -6.91
C GLU A 140 -13.91 -15.10 -6.44
N PHE A 141 -14.28 -14.85 -5.18
CA PHE A 141 -15.60 -15.16 -4.68
C PHE A 141 -16.71 -14.39 -5.41
N VAL A 142 -16.55 -13.07 -5.54
CA VAL A 142 -17.56 -12.17 -6.14
C VAL A 142 -17.73 -12.44 -7.65
N GLU A 143 -16.64 -12.76 -8.34
CA GLU A 143 -16.64 -13.12 -9.76
C GLU A 143 -17.14 -14.57 -9.99
N SER A 144 -17.11 -15.43 -8.97
CA SER A 144 -17.59 -16.81 -9.09
C SER A 144 -19.11 -16.93 -9.23
N ARG A 145 -19.57 -18.12 -9.67
CA ARG A 145 -20.99 -18.51 -9.64
C ARG A 145 -21.57 -18.68 -8.23
N LYS A 146 -20.74 -18.69 -7.19
CA LYS A 146 -21.17 -18.83 -5.80
C LYS A 146 -21.58 -17.48 -5.18
N ALA A 147 -21.32 -16.36 -5.87
CA ALA A 147 -21.69 -15.03 -5.42
C ALA A 147 -23.23 -14.93 -5.28
N PRO A 148 -23.74 -14.40 -4.15
CA PRO A 148 -25.17 -14.20 -3.98
C PRO A 148 -25.67 -13.06 -4.88
N LYS A 149 -26.96 -13.07 -5.20
CA LYS A 149 -27.63 -11.86 -5.70
C LYS A 149 -27.61 -10.79 -4.61
N LEU A 150 -27.36 -9.55 -5.00
CA LEU A 150 -27.18 -8.39 -4.12
C LEU A 150 -28.34 -7.40 -4.26
N GLU A 151 -29.55 -7.92 -4.47
CA GLU A 151 -30.77 -7.12 -4.56
C GLU A 151 -30.97 -6.33 -3.25
N GLY A 152 -31.00 -5.00 -3.34
CA GLY A 152 -31.15 -4.11 -2.19
C GLY A 152 -29.84 -3.62 -1.56
N LEU A 153 -28.68 -4.09 -2.04
CA LEU A 153 -27.38 -3.48 -1.75
C LEU A 153 -27.20 -2.22 -2.60
N ARG A 154 -26.74 -1.13 -2.00
CA ARG A 154 -26.31 0.07 -2.71
C ARG A 154 -24.79 0.23 -2.59
N TYR A 155 -24.11 0.64 -3.65
CA TYR A 155 -22.65 0.70 -3.64
C TYR A 155 -22.05 1.85 -4.44
N ALA A 156 -20.81 2.20 -4.14
CA ALA A 156 -19.96 3.04 -4.97
C ALA A 156 -18.51 2.57 -4.87
N VAL A 157 -17.76 2.73 -5.97
CA VAL A 157 -16.36 2.28 -6.08
C VAL A 157 -15.43 3.44 -6.42
N LEU A 158 -14.35 3.56 -5.67
CA LEU A 158 -13.19 4.37 -6.01
C LEU A 158 -12.05 3.42 -6.42
N ALA A 159 -11.62 3.50 -7.67
CA ALA A 159 -10.55 2.69 -8.21
C ALA A 159 -9.23 3.47 -8.18
N LEU A 160 -8.16 2.86 -7.71
CA LEU A 160 -6.80 3.42 -7.74
C LEU A 160 -5.95 2.62 -8.71
N GLY A 161 -5.28 3.29 -9.64
CA GLY A 161 -4.39 2.68 -10.64
C GLY A 161 -3.32 3.64 -11.13
N ASP A 162 -2.59 3.21 -12.15
CA ASP A 162 -1.59 4.03 -12.86
C ASP A 162 -1.86 3.92 -14.36
N SER A 163 -2.05 5.06 -15.02
CA SER A 163 -2.41 5.13 -16.44
C SER A 163 -1.28 4.76 -17.40
N THR A 164 -0.06 4.56 -16.89
CA THR A 164 1.08 4.03 -17.66
C THR A 164 1.02 2.52 -17.86
N TYR A 165 0.15 1.83 -17.11
CA TYR A 165 -0.12 0.41 -17.26
C TYR A 165 -1.31 0.17 -18.19
N GLU A 166 -1.29 -0.96 -18.89
CA GLU A 166 -2.31 -1.33 -19.89
C GLU A 166 -3.71 -1.44 -19.28
N PHE A 167 -3.81 -2.07 -18.11
CA PHE A 167 -5.08 -2.30 -17.43
C PHE A 167 -5.36 -1.26 -16.33
N PHE A 168 -5.37 0.02 -16.71
CA PHE A 168 -5.64 1.14 -15.80
C PHE A 168 -6.94 0.93 -15.00
N CYS A 169 -6.82 0.96 -13.66
CA CYS A 169 -7.92 0.73 -12.71
C CYS A 169 -8.65 -0.62 -12.87
N GLY A 170 -8.05 -1.62 -13.51
CA GLY A 170 -8.67 -2.89 -13.87
C GLY A 170 -9.44 -3.58 -12.74
N ALA A 171 -8.86 -3.67 -11.54
CA ALA A 171 -9.54 -4.30 -10.40
C ALA A 171 -10.80 -3.53 -9.98
N GLY A 172 -10.69 -2.21 -9.87
CA GLY A 172 -11.82 -1.35 -9.54
C GLY A 172 -12.94 -1.39 -10.59
N ARG A 173 -12.59 -1.51 -11.88
CA ARG A 173 -13.55 -1.69 -12.97
C ARG A 173 -14.30 -3.01 -12.87
N ARG A 174 -13.58 -4.12 -12.69
CA ARG A 174 -14.18 -5.46 -12.59
C ARG A 174 -15.14 -5.58 -11.42
N ILE A 175 -14.74 -5.16 -10.22
CA ILE A 175 -15.62 -5.30 -9.04
C ILE A 175 -16.88 -4.44 -9.17
N ASP A 176 -16.72 -3.26 -9.74
CA ASP A 176 -17.80 -2.30 -9.95
C ASP A 176 -18.83 -2.80 -10.96
N GLU A 177 -18.38 -3.36 -12.08
CA GLU A 177 -19.25 -4.01 -13.09
C GLU A 177 -19.91 -5.25 -12.49
N ARG A 178 -19.14 -6.07 -11.77
CA ARG A 178 -19.63 -7.32 -11.20
C ARG A 178 -20.71 -7.11 -10.14
N LEU A 179 -20.61 -6.09 -9.29
CA LEU A 179 -21.65 -5.76 -8.31
C LEU A 179 -22.97 -5.35 -9.00
N ALA A 180 -22.91 -4.59 -10.09
CA ALA A 180 -24.09 -4.25 -10.88
C ALA A 180 -24.74 -5.50 -11.50
N GLU A 181 -23.93 -6.41 -12.08
CA GLU A 181 -24.43 -7.68 -12.63
C GLU A 181 -25.13 -8.56 -11.57
N LEU A 182 -24.69 -8.49 -10.31
CA LEU A 182 -25.29 -9.21 -9.19
C LEU A 182 -26.57 -8.54 -8.65
N GLY A 183 -26.97 -7.39 -9.20
CA GLY A 183 -28.21 -6.68 -8.86
C GLY A 183 -28.08 -5.59 -7.80
N ALA A 184 -26.86 -5.17 -7.45
CA ALA A 184 -26.64 -4.04 -6.56
C ALA A 184 -26.91 -2.71 -7.28
N GLU A 185 -27.43 -1.72 -6.55
CA GLU A 185 -27.71 -0.38 -7.05
C GLU A 185 -26.49 0.52 -6.88
N ARG A 186 -26.08 1.19 -7.96
CA ARG A 186 -24.94 2.09 -7.94
C ARG A 186 -25.35 3.48 -7.45
N LEU A 187 -24.82 3.90 -6.30
CA LEU A 187 -25.04 5.23 -5.71
C LEU A 187 -24.36 6.34 -6.49
N HIS A 188 -23.12 6.08 -6.90
CA HIS A 188 -22.28 7.04 -7.60
C HIS A 188 -21.48 6.31 -8.68
N PRO A 189 -21.28 6.92 -9.88
CA PRO A 189 -20.37 6.39 -10.88
C PRO A 189 -19.00 6.07 -10.27
N ARG A 190 -18.37 5.01 -10.76
CA ARG A 190 -16.99 4.71 -10.37
C ARG A 190 -16.07 5.85 -10.79
N ILE A 191 -15.14 6.22 -9.92
CA ILE A 191 -14.05 7.14 -10.28
C ILE A 191 -12.76 6.32 -10.40
N ASP A 192 -12.09 6.47 -11.54
CA ASP A 192 -10.80 5.87 -11.84
C ASP A 192 -9.70 6.90 -11.54
N CYS A 193 -8.95 6.72 -10.46
CA CYS A 193 -7.87 7.61 -10.07
C CYS A 193 -6.52 7.11 -10.56
N ASP A 194 -5.70 8.02 -11.09
CA ASP A 194 -4.29 7.81 -11.36
C ASP A 194 -3.47 8.01 -10.06
N VAL A 195 -2.13 7.98 -10.15
CA VAL A 195 -1.21 8.07 -9.00
C VAL A 195 -1.35 9.37 -8.19
N ASP A 196 -1.93 10.42 -8.78
CA ASP A 196 -2.30 11.69 -8.14
C ASP A 196 -3.73 11.69 -7.59
N TYR A 197 -4.14 10.57 -7.01
CA TYR A 197 -5.50 10.30 -6.54
C TYR A 197 -6.01 11.20 -5.41
N ASP A 198 -5.17 11.98 -4.72
CA ASP A 198 -5.57 12.65 -3.47
C ASP A 198 -6.78 13.58 -3.62
N ASP A 199 -6.78 14.45 -4.64
CA ASP A 199 -7.86 15.41 -4.89
C ASP A 199 -9.12 14.73 -5.45
N PRO A 200 -9.02 13.85 -6.48
CA PRO A 200 -10.17 13.04 -6.93
C PRO A 200 -10.79 12.19 -5.82
N ALA A 201 -9.98 11.58 -4.95
CA ALA A 201 -10.45 10.79 -3.82
C ALA A 201 -11.16 11.66 -2.79
N ALA A 202 -10.66 12.86 -2.50
CA ALA A 202 -11.31 13.79 -1.57
C ALA A 202 -12.71 14.19 -2.08
N GLY A 203 -12.82 14.59 -3.35
CA GLY A 203 -14.11 14.93 -3.97
C GLY A 203 -15.08 13.74 -4.03
N TRP A 204 -14.56 12.53 -4.30
CA TRP A 204 -15.36 11.32 -4.26
C TRP A 204 -15.86 11.00 -2.85
N ILE A 205 -15.01 11.13 -1.81
CA ILE A 205 -15.40 10.90 -0.41
C ILE A 205 -16.56 11.82 -0.03
N GLU A 206 -16.44 13.11 -0.31
CA GLU A 206 -17.47 14.11 -0.02
C GLU A 206 -18.80 13.73 -0.70
N THR A 207 -18.74 13.40 -1.99
CA THR A 207 -19.93 13.06 -2.77
C THR A 207 -20.56 11.74 -2.31
N ALA A 208 -19.76 10.70 -2.11
CA ALA A 208 -20.24 9.38 -1.70
C ALA A 208 -20.91 9.42 -0.33
N VAL A 209 -20.32 10.13 0.65
CA VAL A 209 -20.91 10.32 1.98
C VAL A 209 -22.20 11.15 1.88
N GLY A 210 -22.22 12.21 1.06
CA GLY A 210 -23.41 13.05 0.86
C GLY A 210 -24.61 12.34 0.22
N LEU A 211 -24.37 11.26 -0.54
CA LEU A 211 -25.42 10.44 -1.15
C LEU A 211 -26.03 9.40 -0.21
N LEU A 212 -25.41 9.14 0.94
CA LEU A 212 -25.98 8.27 1.96
C LEU A 212 -27.08 9.01 2.72
N ALA A 213 -28.17 8.31 3.04
CA ALA A 213 -29.26 8.89 3.83
C ALA A 213 -28.74 9.11 5.26
N PRO A 214 -28.76 10.33 5.80
CA PRO A 214 -28.21 10.59 7.12
C PRO A 214 -28.97 9.78 8.19
N PRO A 215 -28.29 9.10 9.11
CA PRO A 215 -28.94 8.60 10.31
C PRO A 215 -29.50 9.79 11.08
N ARG A 216 -30.72 9.65 11.61
CA ARG A 216 -31.45 10.72 12.28
C ARG A 216 -30.55 11.37 13.35
N ALA A 217 -30.39 12.69 13.26
CA ALA A 217 -29.45 13.46 14.05
C ALA A 217 -29.60 13.18 15.57
N VAL A 218 -28.57 12.56 16.15
CA VAL A 218 -28.28 12.75 17.57
C VAL A 218 -27.29 13.92 17.61
N ALA A 219 -27.67 14.99 18.30
CA ALA A 219 -26.86 16.19 18.41
C ALA A 219 -25.43 15.84 18.86
N ALA A 220 -24.45 16.09 17.99
CA ALA A 220 -23.05 15.95 18.31
C ALA A 220 -22.62 17.10 19.22
N THR A 221 -22.20 16.78 20.44
CA THR A 221 -21.48 17.71 21.30
C THR A 221 -20.08 17.91 20.72
N PRO A 222 -19.56 19.14 20.56
CA PRO A 222 -18.21 19.34 20.06
C PRO A 222 -17.20 18.90 21.13
N ALA A 223 -16.51 17.79 20.89
CA ALA A 223 -15.32 17.45 21.63
C ALA A 223 -14.17 18.32 21.09
N ALA A 224 -13.81 19.36 21.84
CA ALA A 224 -12.58 20.10 21.60
C ALA A 224 -11.40 19.12 21.79
N SER A 225 -10.72 18.79 20.69
CA SER A 225 -9.45 18.07 20.77
C SER A 225 -8.40 19.02 21.32
N LEU A 226 -7.86 18.70 22.48
CA LEU A 226 -6.61 19.29 22.94
C LEU A 226 -5.51 18.76 22.01
N ALA A 227 -5.04 19.62 21.11
CA ALA A 227 -3.85 19.37 20.33
C ALA A 227 -2.66 19.27 21.29
N VAL A 228 -2.30 18.03 21.64
CA VAL A 228 -0.94 17.75 22.07
C VAL A 228 -0.08 17.97 20.83
N SER A 229 0.83 18.94 20.90
CA SER A 229 1.90 19.09 19.92
C SER A 229 2.73 17.81 19.96
N ALA A 230 2.35 16.82 19.16
CA ALA A 230 3.24 15.76 18.75
C ALA A 230 4.39 16.43 17.98
N ALA A 231 5.63 16.05 18.26
CA ALA A 231 6.70 16.28 17.30
C ALA A 231 6.18 15.79 15.94
N THR A 232 6.30 16.62 14.89
CA THR A 232 5.81 16.27 13.55
C THR A 232 6.49 14.98 13.12
N ALA A 233 5.79 13.86 13.21
CA ALA A 233 6.28 12.57 12.75
C ALA A 233 6.52 12.68 11.24
N TYR A 234 7.67 12.18 10.78
CA TYR A 234 7.96 12.14 9.35
C TYR A 234 7.09 11.09 8.68
N ASP A 235 6.50 11.45 7.54
CA ASP A 235 5.60 10.61 6.77
C ASP A 235 5.73 10.91 5.27
N LYS A 236 4.87 10.32 4.44
CA LYS A 236 4.89 10.53 2.98
C LYS A 236 4.74 12.01 2.57
N ARG A 237 4.02 12.82 3.36
CA ARG A 237 3.77 14.25 3.08
C ARG A 237 4.85 15.15 3.66
N ASN A 238 5.49 14.72 4.75
CA ASN A 238 6.62 15.37 5.37
C ASN A 238 7.77 14.36 5.52
N PRO A 239 8.51 14.04 4.43
CA PRO A 239 9.58 13.05 4.45
C PRO A 239 10.82 13.56 5.21
N PHE A 240 11.53 12.66 5.89
CA PHE A 240 12.76 12.93 6.61
C PHE A 240 13.95 13.12 5.66
N PRO A 241 14.76 14.19 5.78
CA PRO A 241 15.95 14.37 4.95
C PRO A 241 17.12 13.48 5.41
N ALA A 242 17.11 12.21 5.03
CA ALA A 242 18.16 11.24 5.38
C ALA A 242 19.46 11.49 4.60
N ILE A 243 20.60 11.29 5.25
CA ILE A 243 21.92 11.37 4.63
C ILE A 243 22.34 9.99 4.12
N VAL A 244 22.82 9.91 2.89
CA VAL A 244 23.46 8.70 2.35
C VAL A 244 24.80 8.50 3.06
N ILE A 245 24.92 7.41 3.81
CA ILE A 245 26.14 7.01 4.50
C ILE A 245 27.04 6.24 3.52
N GLU A 246 26.49 5.20 2.90
CA GLU A 246 27.19 4.36 1.95
C GLU A 246 26.34 4.10 0.69
N ASN A 247 27.03 3.96 -0.45
CA ASN A 247 26.43 3.61 -1.72
C ASN A 247 27.40 2.75 -2.55
N LEU A 248 27.34 1.45 -2.31
CA LEU A 248 28.29 0.46 -2.82
C LEU A 248 27.67 -0.36 -3.96
N ALA A 249 28.40 -0.54 -5.08
CA ALA A 249 28.01 -1.51 -6.09
C ALA A 249 28.29 -2.94 -5.60
N LEU A 250 27.24 -3.76 -5.48
CA LEU A 250 27.34 -5.17 -5.08
C LEU A 250 27.69 -6.07 -6.26
N THR A 251 27.29 -5.68 -7.46
CA THR A 251 27.63 -6.42 -8.69
C THR A 251 29.08 -6.16 -9.09
N GLY A 252 29.80 -7.23 -9.37
CA GLY A 252 31.19 -7.23 -9.80
C GLY A 252 31.39 -6.78 -11.25
N ARG A 253 32.66 -6.59 -11.62
CA ARG A 253 33.07 -6.18 -12.97
C ARG A 253 32.59 -7.21 -14.00
N GLY A 254 31.98 -6.74 -15.08
CA GLY A 254 31.48 -7.60 -16.16
C GLY A 254 30.03 -8.04 -15.99
N SER A 255 29.36 -7.66 -14.90
CA SER A 255 27.91 -7.85 -14.79
C SER A 255 27.17 -7.10 -15.92
N SER A 256 26.07 -7.70 -16.35
CA SER A 256 25.14 -7.12 -17.35
C SER A 256 24.05 -6.26 -16.71
N LYS A 257 24.19 -5.98 -15.42
CA LYS A 257 23.32 -5.10 -14.64
C LYS A 257 24.14 -4.47 -13.52
N GLU A 258 23.52 -3.55 -12.80
CA GLU A 258 24.11 -2.97 -11.60
C GLU A 258 23.12 -3.12 -10.45
N THR A 259 23.59 -3.62 -9.31
CA THR A 259 22.82 -3.66 -8.07
C THR A 259 23.67 -3.07 -6.96
N ARG A 260 23.07 -2.23 -6.13
CA ARG A 260 23.76 -1.39 -5.16
C ARG A 260 23.21 -1.61 -3.76
N HIS A 261 24.10 -1.61 -2.78
CA HIS A 261 23.80 -1.47 -1.37
C HIS A 261 23.81 0.01 -1.01
N ILE A 262 22.73 0.47 -0.39
CA ILE A 262 22.59 1.87 0.04
C ILE A 262 22.35 1.89 1.54
N GLU A 263 23.07 2.72 2.27
CA GLU A 263 22.87 2.97 3.70
C GLU A 263 22.47 4.43 3.89
N LEU A 264 21.42 4.66 4.68
CA LEU A 264 20.84 5.98 4.94
C LEU A 264 20.75 6.19 6.45
N SER A 265 21.23 7.34 6.92
CA SER A 265 21.10 7.73 8.32
C SER A 265 19.65 8.12 8.62
N LEU A 266 19.11 7.55 9.69
CA LEU A 266 17.85 7.91 10.33
C LEU A 266 18.07 8.62 11.68
N GLU A 267 19.31 8.96 12.01
CA GLU A 267 19.66 9.62 13.28
C GLU A 267 18.82 10.88 13.49
N GLY A 268 18.21 11.01 14.68
CA GLY A 268 17.39 12.16 15.04
C GLY A 268 16.02 12.24 14.35
N SER A 269 15.67 11.29 13.47
CA SER A 269 14.38 11.28 12.78
C SER A 269 13.21 10.88 13.68
N GLY A 270 13.45 10.01 14.67
CA GLY A 270 12.40 9.33 15.43
C GLY A 270 11.57 8.33 14.60
N LEU A 271 12.00 8.02 13.37
CA LEU A 271 11.39 6.97 12.55
C LEU A 271 11.73 5.60 13.14
N SER A 272 10.76 4.70 13.09
CA SER A 272 10.92 3.29 13.47
C SER A 272 10.47 2.40 12.33
N PHE A 273 11.16 1.29 12.12
CA PHE A 273 10.80 0.27 11.14
C PHE A 273 11.05 -1.13 11.70
N ALA A 274 10.38 -2.12 11.14
CA ALA A 274 10.60 -3.53 11.41
C ALA A 274 11.05 -4.27 10.12
N PRO A 275 11.79 -5.38 10.25
CA PRO A 275 12.10 -6.22 9.09
C PRO A 275 10.84 -6.58 8.28
N GLY A 276 10.93 -6.34 6.97
CA GLY A 276 9.82 -6.51 6.02
C GLY A 276 9.05 -5.23 5.71
N ASP A 277 9.33 -4.11 6.39
CA ASP A 277 8.88 -2.79 5.96
C ASP A 277 9.59 -2.31 4.68
N ALA A 278 9.02 -1.29 4.06
CA ALA A 278 9.62 -0.60 2.92
C ALA A 278 10.00 0.83 3.29
N LEU A 279 11.06 1.33 2.65
CA LEU A 279 11.43 2.74 2.71
C LEU A 279 10.98 3.43 1.42
N GLY A 280 10.18 4.48 1.56
CA GLY A 280 9.82 5.36 0.46
C GLY A 280 10.89 6.43 0.26
N ILE A 281 11.45 6.48 -0.94
CA ILE A 281 12.40 7.53 -1.38
C ILE A 281 11.63 8.53 -2.23
N VAL A 282 11.76 9.82 -1.93
CA VAL A 282 11.26 10.91 -2.79
C VAL A 282 12.38 11.32 -3.75
N PRO A 283 12.35 10.86 -5.01
CA PRO A 283 13.48 11.07 -5.90
C PRO A 283 13.44 12.46 -6.54
N ARG A 284 14.56 12.82 -7.19
CA ARG A 284 14.62 13.98 -8.09
C ARG A 284 14.93 13.54 -9.50
N ASN A 285 14.32 14.20 -10.48
CA ASN A 285 14.67 14.01 -11.88
C ASN A 285 16.13 14.38 -12.14
N ASP A 286 16.68 13.83 -13.22
CA ASP A 286 18.04 14.15 -13.65
C ASP A 286 18.10 15.62 -14.08
N PRO A 287 18.98 16.46 -13.49
CA PRO A 287 19.16 17.85 -13.92
C PRO A 287 19.43 17.98 -15.41
N ALA A 288 20.19 17.05 -16.02
CA ALA A 288 20.48 17.08 -17.45
C ALA A 288 19.22 16.83 -18.31
N LEU A 289 18.28 16.02 -17.81
CA LEU A 289 16.98 15.82 -18.47
C LEU A 289 16.10 17.06 -18.33
N VAL A 290 16.10 17.70 -17.15
CA VAL A 290 15.39 18.97 -16.93
C VAL A 290 15.91 20.04 -17.90
N GLU A 291 17.23 20.21 -18.00
CA GLU A 291 17.86 21.17 -18.93
C GLU A 291 17.56 20.83 -20.40
N SER A 292 17.56 19.54 -20.76
CA SER A 292 17.21 19.10 -22.11
C SER A 292 15.77 19.46 -22.48
N LEU A 293 14.84 19.35 -21.53
CA LEU A 293 13.43 19.70 -21.73
C LEU A 293 13.22 21.21 -21.84
N LEU A 294 13.86 21.98 -20.94
CA LEU A 294 13.84 23.45 -20.98
C LEU A 294 14.41 23.96 -22.31
N SER A 295 15.55 23.41 -22.74
CA SER A 295 16.20 23.79 -24.00
C SER A 295 15.38 23.43 -25.23
N ALA A 296 14.67 22.29 -25.21
CA ALA A 296 13.82 21.87 -26.33
C ALA A 296 12.61 22.80 -26.55
N LEU A 297 12.18 23.51 -25.50
CA LEU A 297 11.03 24.41 -25.52
C LEU A 297 11.40 25.89 -25.48
N ASP A 298 12.69 26.22 -25.39
CA ASP A 298 13.21 27.58 -25.20
C ASP A 298 12.62 28.26 -23.94
N LEU A 299 12.40 27.48 -22.89
CA LEU A 299 11.86 27.93 -21.61
C LEU A 299 12.98 28.26 -20.61
N SER A 300 12.77 29.30 -19.81
CA SER A 300 13.68 29.61 -18.70
C SER A 300 13.28 28.82 -17.46
N GLY A 301 14.26 28.14 -16.85
CA GLY A 301 14.04 27.43 -15.58
C GLY A 301 13.59 28.33 -14.43
N ALA A 302 13.83 29.64 -14.52
CA ALA A 302 13.42 30.63 -13.52
C ALA A 302 11.98 31.16 -13.71
N GLU A 303 11.25 30.68 -14.73
CA GLU A 303 9.86 31.07 -14.92
C GLU A 303 9.01 30.73 -13.69
N PRO A 304 8.20 31.70 -13.20
CA PRO A 304 7.35 31.46 -12.05
C PRO A 304 6.23 30.49 -12.43
N LEU A 305 5.99 29.53 -11.56
CA LEU A 305 4.92 28.54 -11.68
C LEU A 305 4.14 28.48 -10.36
N THR A 306 2.86 28.18 -10.43
CA THR A 306 2.05 27.89 -9.25
C THR A 306 1.51 26.48 -9.37
N LEU A 307 1.90 25.60 -8.45
CA LEU A 307 1.42 24.23 -8.37
C LEU A 307 0.64 24.05 -7.07
N LYS A 308 -0.61 23.61 -7.16
CA LYS A 308 -1.50 23.41 -5.99
C LYS A 308 -1.60 24.63 -5.05
N GLY A 309 -1.49 25.85 -5.61
CA GLY A 309 -1.54 27.09 -4.84
C GLY A 309 -0.21 27.53 -4.23
N GLU A 310 0.87 26.77 -4.40
CA GLU A 310 2.21 27.12 -3.95
C GLU A 310 3.05 27.68 -5.10
N ALA A 311 3.76 28.79 -4.84
CA ALA A 311 4.67 29.39 -5.79
C ALA A 311 5.98 28.60 -5.85
N THR A 312 6.45 28.31 -7.06
CA THR A 312 7.72 27.62 -7.33
C THR A 312 8.30 28.11 -8.65
N THR A 313 9.47 27.61 -9.04
CA THR A 313 10.05 27.81 -10.38
C THR A 313 9.83 26.59 -11.26
N LEU A 314 9.84 26.78 -12.58
CA LEU A 314 9.74 25.67 -13.52
C LEU A 314 10.85 24.63 -13.30
N SER A 315 12.09 25.07 -13.01
CA SER A 315 13.21 24.16 -12.74
C SER A 315 13.00 23.30 -11.50
N GLU A 316 12.49 23.88 -10.40
CA GLU A 316 12.17 23.13 -9.18
C GLU A 316 11.04 22.14 -9.42
N ALA A 317 9.99 22.58 -10.11
CA ALA A 317 8.85 21.74 -10.46
C ALA A 317 9.26 20.52 -11.30
N LEU A 318 9.98 20.74 -12.40
CA LEU A 318 10.49 19.65 -13.25
C LEU A 318 11.56 18.82 -12.54
N GLY A 319 12.29 19.40 -11.58
CA GLY A 319 13.36 18.72 -10.86
C GLY A 319 12.89 17.76 -9.77
N GLY A 320 11.74 17.99 -9.14
CA GLY A 320 11.31 17.17 -8.00
C GLY A 320 9.81 17.05 -7.76
N VAL A 321 8.96 17.79 -8.49
CA VAL A 321 7.51 17.78 -8.27
C VAL A 321 6.77 17.05 -9.39
N LEU A 322 7.24 17.15 -10.63
CA LEU A 322 6.57 16.62 -11.83
C LEU A 322 7.34 15.44 -12.42
N GLU A 323 6.61 14.43 -12.92
CA GLU A 323 7.16 13.31 -13.68
C GLU A 323 7.44 13.76 -15.11
N ILE A 324 8.72 13.72 -15.52
CA ILE A 324 9.19 14.17 -16.84
C ILE A 324 9.82 13.04 -17.66
N THR A 325 9.77 11.80 -17.17
CA THR A 325 10.23 10.62 -17.89
C THR A 325 9.07 9.96 -18.63
N ALA A 326 8.34 9.05 -17.99
CA ALA A 326 7.20 8.35 -18.58
C ALA A 326 6.10 9.32 -19.00
N ALA A 327 5.70 9.26 -20.27
CA ALA A 327 4.55 9.98 -20.77
C ALA A 327 3.25 9.29 -20.33
N THR A 328 2.19 10.07 -20.10
CA THR A 328 0.87 9.57 -19.73
C THR A 328 -0.16 9.91 -20.81
N PRO A 329 -1.33 9.24 -20.82
CA PRO A 329 -2.43 9.64 -21.68
C PRO A 329 -2.80 11.13 -21.50
N ARG A 330 -2.84 11.62 -20.25
CA ARG A 330 -3.10 13.03 -19.94
C ARG A 330 -2.08 13.97 -20.58
N PHE A 331 -0.79 13.65 -20.49
CA PHE A 331 0.25 14.44 -21.13
C PHE A 331 0.07 14.47 -22.65
N LEU A 332 -0.22 13.31 -23.25
CA LEU A 332 -0.42 13.19 -24.69
C LEU A 332 -1.59 14.05 -25.18
N ASP A 333 -2.73 14.03 -24.49
CA ASP A 333 -3.90 14.84 -24.86
C ASP A 333 -3.61 16.34 -24.71
N GLN A 334 -3.00 16.74 -23.59
CA GLN A 334 -2.61 18.14 -23.38
C GLN A 334 -1.63 18.61 -24.46
N TRP A 335 -0.63 17.79 -24.80
CA TRP A 335 0.36 18.15 -25.81
C TRP A 335 -0.23 18.16 -27.22
N ALA A 336 -1.19 17.28 -27.52
CA ALA A 336 -1.94 17.29 -28.76
C ALA A 336 -2.75 18.58 -28.95
N GLU A 337 -3.33 19.11 -27.87
CA GLU A 337 -4.03 20.40 -27.91
C GLU A 337 -3.07 21.57 -28.06
N VAL A 338 -1.96 21.60 -27.30
CA VAL A 338 -0.95 22.66 -27.38
C VAL A 338 -0.30 22.72 -28.77
N THR A 339 -0.01 21.57 -29.38
CA THR A 339 0.66 21.50 -30.69
C THR A 339 -0.32 21.56 -31.86
N GLY A 340 -1.60 21.26 -31.65
CA GLY A 340 -2.58 21.05 -32.72
C GLY A 340 -2.29 19.82 -33.59
N SER A 341 -1.43 18.90 -33.15
CA SER A 341 -0.98 17.75 -33.94
C SER A 341 -2.11 16.74 -34.15
N THR A 342 -2.53 16.53 -35.41
CA THR A 342 -3.50 15.49 -35.75
C THR A 342 -2.96 14.09 -35.46
N GLU A 343 -1.65 13.88 -35.66
CA GLU A 343 -1.00 12.60 -35.37
C GLU A 343 -1.16 12.20 -33.91
N LEU A 344 -0.99 13.15 -32.97
CA LEU A 344 -1.20 12.87 -31.56
C LEU A 344 -2.67 12.64 -31.21
N LYS A 345 -3.60 13.38 -31.84
CA LYS A 345 -5.04 13.25 -31.62
C LYS A 345 -5.61 11.92 -32.14
N ASP A 346 -5.02 11.39 -33.22
CA ASP A 346 -5.47 10.14 -33.84
C ASP A 346 -4.97 8.88 -33.10
N LEU A 347 -4.03 9.02 -32.16
CA LEU A 347 -3.54 7.91 -31.33
C LEU A 347 -4.63 7.43 -30.36
N THR A 348 -5.14 6.22 -30.63
CA THR A 348 -6.16 5.56 -29.81
C THR A 348 -5.82 4.08 -29.58
N GLY A 349 -6.42 3.46 -28.56
CA GLY A 349 -6.26 2.03 -28.26
C GLY A 349 -4.80 1.58 -28.13
N ASP A 350 -4.48 0.42 -28.70
CA ASP A 350 -3.16 -0.21 -28.61
C ASP A 350 -2.04 0.64 -29.22
N ALA A 351 -2.33 1.39 -30.29
CA ALA A 351 -1.35 2.27 -30.92
C ALA A 351 -0.91 3.38 -29.96
N ARG A 352 -1.86 3.92 -29.18
CA ARG A 352 -1.58 4.91 -28.13
C ARG A 352 -0.73 4.31 -27.01
N SER A 353 -1.09 3.11 -26.54
CA SER A 353 -0.34 2.41 -25.48
C SER A 353 1.08 2.07 -25.92
N ALA A 354 1.27 1.62 -27.16
CA ALA A 354 2.60 1.38 -27.74
C ALA A 354 3.41 2.68 -27.82
N PHE A 355 2.81 3.75 -28.34
CA PHE A 355 3.47 5.05 -28.45
C PHE A 355 3.97 5.57 -27.08
N LEU A 356 3.16 5.47 -26.02
CA LEU A 356 3.55 5.87 -24.67
C LEU A 356 4.65 5.00 -24.05
N ARG A 357 4.73 3.71 -24.40
CA ARG A 357 5.83 2.83 -23.98
C ARG A 357 7.14 3.13 -24.71
N GLU A 358 7.05 3.63 -25.93
CA GLU A 358 8.20 3.87 -26.82
C GLU A 358 8.72 5.32 -26.77
N ASN A 359 8.06 6.22 -26.04
CA ASN A 359 8.43 7.64 -25.99
C ASN A 359 8.30 8.21 -24.57
N HIS A 360 9.37 8.82 -24.09
CA HIS A 360 9.31 9.69 -22.91
C HIS A 360 8.75 11.07 -23.26
N VAL A 361 8.39 11.85 -22.25
CA VAL A 361 7.94 13.26 -22.39
C VAL A 361 8.89 14.05 -23.30
N ILE A 362 10.21 13.96 -23.07
CA ILE A 362 11.21 14.66 -23.89
C ILE A 362 11.20 14.22 -25.37
N ASP A 363 10.94 12.95 -25.64
CA ASP A 363 10.92 12.42 -27.01
C ASP A 363 9.71 12.97 -27.77
N ILE A 364 8.55 13.02 -27.09
CA ILE A 364 7.31 13.60 -27.63
C ILE A 364 7.48 15.09 -27.89
N VAL A 365 8.07 15.83 -26.95
CA VAL A 365 8.35 17.26 -27.08
C VAL A 365 9.27 17.55 -28.25
N ARG A 366 10.33 16.76 -28.44
CA ARG A 366 11.27 16.91 -29.56
C ARG A 366 10.63 16.56 -30.91
N ARG A 367 9.75 15.55 -30.94
CA ARG A 367 9.03 15.13 -32.16
C ARG A 367 7.94 16.11 -32.57
N PHE A 368 7.26 16.71 -31.60
CA PHE A 368 6.18 17.68 -31.81
C PHE A 368 6.51 19.01 -31.10
N PRO A 369 7.47 19.79 -31.63
CA PRO A 369 7.90 21.02 -31.01
C PRO A 369 6.86 22.13 -31.18
N VAL A 370 6.73 22.97 -30.16
CA VAL A 370 5.88 24.17 -30.16
C VAL A 370 6.74 25.37 -29.74
N ARG A 371 6.55 26.52 -30.38
CA ARG A 371 7.24 27.77 -30.01
C ARG A 371 6.34 28.63 -29.12
N GLY A 372 6.91 29.21 -28.07
CA GLY A 372 6.18 30.13 -27.18
C GLY A 372 5.15 29.44 -26.30
N VAL A 373 5.30 28.15 -26.03
CA VAL A 373 4.57 27.50 -24.93
C VAL A 373 5.02 28.14 -23.62
N ASP A 374 4.10 28.36 -22.68
CA ASP A 374 4.46 28.86 -21.36
C ASP A 374 4.68 27.70 -20.36
N ALA A 375 5.34 28.01 -19.23
CA ALA A 375 5.60 27.05 -18.17
C ALA A 375 4.34 26.33 -17.65
N ALA A 376 3.20 27.03 -17.61
CA ALA A 376 1.94 26.49 -17.09
C ALA A 376 1.33 25.45 -18.05
N ALA A 377 1.39 25.70 -19.36
CA ALA A 377 0.88 24.79 -20.39
C ALA A 377 1.67 23.49 -20.44
N LEU A 378 2.99 23.54 -20.27
CA LEU A 378 3.82 22.34 -20.11
C LEU A 378 3.43 21.59 -18.82
N ALA A 379 3.40 22.29 -17.69
CA ALA A 379 3.14 21.68 -16.39
C ALA A 379 1.74 21.05 -16.29
N ALA A 380 0.72 21.62 -16.94
CA ALA A 380 -0.66 21.15 -16.88
C ALA A 380 -0.85 19.69 -17.37
N GLY A 381 -0.01 19.24 -18.30
CA GLY A 381 -0.04 17.88 -18.84
C GLY A 381 0.75 16.87 -18.02
N LEU A 382 1.69 17.33 -17.19
CA LEU A 382 2.56 16.46 -16.40
C LEU A 382 1.86 16.01 -15.11
N ARG A 383 2.11 14.77 -14.70
CA ARG A 383 1.64 14.25 -13.42
C ARG A 383 2.67 14.49 -12.30
N PRO A 384 2.26 14.46 -11.03
CA PRO A 384 3.20 14.49 -9.90
C PRO A 384 4.21 13.34 -9.92
N LEU A 385 5.46 13.64 -9.58
CA LEU A 385 6.53 12.66 -9.41
C LEU A 385 6.26 11.82 -8.15
N GLN A 386 6.21 10.50 -8.31
CA GLN A 386 5.89 9.60 -7.20
C GLN A 386 7.14 9.17 -6.41
N PRO A 387 7.03 8.98 -5.08
CA PRO A 387 8.04 8.27 -4.33
C PRO A 387 8.20 6.83 -4.82
N ARG A 388 9.39 6.25 -4.64
CA ARG A 388 9.67 4.83 -4.95
C ARG A 388 9.89 4.06 -3.66
N LEU A 389 9.20 2.94 -3.50
CA LEU A 389 9.31 2.05 -2.34
C LEU A 389 10.40 1.00 -2.57
N TYR A 390 11.19 0.72 -1.54
CA TYR A 390 12.22 -0.32 -1.54
C TYR A 390 12.09 -1.15 -0.26
N SER A 391 12.05 -2.48 -0.36
CA SER A 391 12.06 -3.35 0.81
C SER A 391 13.33 -3.10 1.63
N ILE A 392 13.18 -2.86 2.93
CA ILE A 392 14.29 -2.56 3.83
C ILE A 392 15.16 -3.81 3.98
N ALA A 393 16.47 -3.61 3.86
CA ALA A 393 17.50 -4.64 3.88
C ALA A 393 18.32 -4.69 5.18
N SER A 394 17.85 -4.03 6.24
CA SER A 394 18.46 -4.06 7.57
C SER A 394 17.43 -4.29 8.69
N SER A 395 17.92 -4.70 9.86
CA SER A 395 17.16 -4.69 11.11
C SER A 395 17.52 -3.46 11.95
N ALA A 396 16.51 -2.74 12.46
CA ALA A 396 16.72 -1.65 13.42
C ALA A 396 17.32 -2.15 14.76
N THR A 397 17.20 -3.44 15.08
CA THR A 397 17.85 -4.03 16.26
C THR A 397 19.36 -4.15 16.06
N THR A 398 19.81 -4.36 14.82
CA THR A 398 21.23 -4.46 14.45
C THR A 398 21.85 -3.10 14.15
N VAL A 399 21.12 -2.21 13.46
CA VAL A 399 21.57 -0.88 13.04
C VAL A 399 20.48 0.17 13.36
N PRO A 400 20.42 0.67 14.61
CA PRO A 400 19.27 1.45 15.11
C PRO A 400 19.07 2.80 14.44
N ASP A 401 20.15 3.43 13.99
CA ASP A 401 20.13 4.77 13.38
C ASP A 401 20.35 4.72 11.85
N GLU A 402 20.25 3.53 11.23
CA GLU A 402 20.49 3.36 9.80
C GLU A 402 19.41 2.50 9.14
N VAL A 403 19.15 2.77 7.86
CA VAL A 403 18.28 1.93 7.03
C VAL A 403 18.99 1.58 5.73
N HIS A 404 19.00 0.29 5.41
CA HIS A 404 19.75 -0.23 4.28
C HIS A 404 18.79 -0.64 3.17
N LEU A 405 19.19 -0.44 1.91
CA LEU A 405 18.43 -0.84 0.73
C LEU A 405 19.29 -1.69 -0.21
N THR A 406 18.62 -2.57 -0.98
CA THR A 406 19.25 -3.27 -2.11
C THR A 406 18.56 -2.84 -3.40
N VAL A 407 19.24 -2.02 -4.21
CA VAL A 407 18.64 -1.32 -5.34
C VAL A 407 19.23 -1.81 -6.65
N SER A 408 18.40 -2.33 -7.56
CA SER A 408 18.81 -2.60 -8.93
C SER A 408 18.71 -1.32 -9.76
N THR A 409 19.77 -0.96 -10.47
CA THR A 409 19.76 0.17 -11.39
C THR A 409 18.90 -0.17 -12.61
N VAL A 410 17.82 0.59 -12.82
CA VAL A 410 17.04 0.53 -14.06
C VAL A 410 17.78 1.37 -15.11
N GLN A 411 18.23 0.72 -16.17
CA GLN A 411 18.96 1.32 -17.29
C GLN A 411 18.54 0.65 -18.60
N TYR A 412 18.23 1.44 -19.62
CA TYR A 412 17.77 0.96 -20.92
C TYR A 412 18.06 1.98 -22.03
N ALA A 413 18.11 1.54 -23.28
CA ALA A 413 18.20 2.44 -24.43
C ALA A 413 16.80 2.75 -24.95
N LEU A 414 16.52 4.03 -25.22
CA LEU A 414 15.28 4.47 -25.84
C LEU A 414 15.58 5.61 -26.82
N ASN A 415 15.08 5.51 -28.04
CA ASN A 415 15.27 6.53 -29.09
C ASN A 415 16.74 6.96 -29.31
N GLY A 416 17.67 5.98 -29.19
CA GLY A 416 19.12 6.21 -29.38
C GLY A 416 19.84 6.83 -28.18
N GLU A 417 19.13 7.12 -27.08
CA GLU A 417 19.69 7.65 -25.85
C GLU A 417 19.63 6.60 -24.73
N GLU A 418 20.61 6.66 -23.84
CA GLU A 418 20.58 5.88 -22.60
C GLU A 418 19.63 6.56 -21.59
N ARG A 419 18.76 5.76 -20.99
CA ARG A 419 17.76 6.17 -20.00
C ARG A 419 17.99 5.43 -18.69
N PHE A 420 17.62 6.10 -17.60
CA PHE A 420 17.67 5.53 -16.26
C PHE A 420 16.31 5.71 -15.57
N GLY A 421 15.95 4.77 -14.69
CA GLY A 421 14.85 4.99 -13.76
C GLY A 421 15.16 6.16 -12.83
N VAL A 422 14.18 6.99 -12.49
CA VAL A 422 14.39 8.25 -11.75
C VAL A 422 15.12 8.02 -10.41
N ALA A 423 14.57 7.18 -9.54
CA ALA A 423 15.14 6.89 -8.22
C ALA A 423 16.42 6.04 -8.30
N SER A 424 16.39 4.93 -9.04
CA SER A 424 17.56 4.05 -9.16
C SER A 424 18.74 4.71 -9.87
N GLY A 425 18.47 5.59 -10.85
CA GLY A 425 19.46 6.41 -11.54
C GLY A 425 20.02 7.51 -10.64
N GLN A 426 19.21 8.07 -9.73
CA GLN A 426 19.71 8.97 -8.69
C GLN A 426 20.73 8.23 -7.81
N PHE A 427 20.42 7.01 -7.35
CA PHE A 427 21.37 6.21 -6.58
C PHE A 427 22.64 5.90 -7.36
N SER A 428 22.55 5.38 -8.59
CA SER A 428 23.74 4.94 -9.32
C SER A 428 24.62 6.06 -9.86
N ARG A 429 24.06 7.25 -10.10
CA ARG A 429 24.77 8.34 -10.78
C ARG A 429 24.99 9.59 -9.95
N ARG A 430 24.13 9.86 -8.95
CA ARG A 430 24.02 11.20 -8.34
C ARG A 430 23.93 11.21 -6.81
N ALA A 431 23.89 10.06 -6.14
CA ALA A 431 23.77 9.96 -4.69
C ALA A 431 25.05 9.39 -4.05
N ALA A 432 26.14 10.15 -4.13
CA ALA A 432 27.35 9.83 -3.37
C ALA A 432 27.09 9.95 -1.85
N PRO A 433 27.97 9.39 -0.99
CA PRO A 433 27.93 9.68 0.44
C PRO A 433 27.80 11.19 0.71
N GLU A 434 27.12 11.55 1.80
CA GLU A 434 26.70 12.91 2.17
C GLU A 434 25.55 13.51 1.35
N THR A 435 25.03 12.79 0.34
CA THR A 435 23.82 13.25 -0.37
C THR A 435 22.60 13.14 0.53
N VAL A 436 21.77 14.20 0.58
CA VAL A 436 20.51 14.20 1.32
C VAL A 436 19.37 13.72 0.42
N LEU A 437 18.62 12.73 0.89
CA LEU A 437 17.45 12.16 0.22
C LEU A 437 16.24 12.19 1.16
N PRO A 438 15.08 12.72 0.74
CA PRO A 438 13.88 12.67 1.56
C PRO A 438 13.30 11.24 1.59
N VAL A 439 13.06 10.71 2.79
CA VAL A 439 12.59 9.35 3.01
C VAL A 439 11.42 9.26 4.00
N TYR A 440 10.65 8.19 3.93
CA TYR A 440 9.65 7.83 4.94
C TYR A 440 9.52 6.31 5.05
N VAL A 441 9.08 5.82 6.21
CA VAL A 441 8.82 4.39 6.41
C VAL A 441 7.39 4.07 5.97
N GLN A 442 7.24 3.01 5.18
CA GLN A 442 5.97 2.42 4.81
C GLN A 442 5.85 1.05 5.50
N GLU A 443 4.98 0.99 6.50
CA GLU A 443 4.75 -0.26 7.23
C GLU A 443 4.10 -1.34 6.36
N ASN A 444 4.57 -2.57 6.51
CA ASN A 444 4.02 -3.78 5.89
C ASN A 444 3.76 -4.89 6.93
N PRO A 445 2.67 -4.81 7.72
CA PRO A 445 2.36 -5.79 8.76
C PRO A 445 2.04 -7.20 8.23
N ARG A 446 2.03 -7.40 6.91
CA ARG A 446 1.77 -8.67 6.23
C ARG A 446 3.04 -9.39 5.79
N PHE A 447 4.20 -8.73 5.91
CA PHE A 447 5.50 -9.31 5.63
C PHE A 447 6.37 -9.19 6.88
N ARG A 448 6.30 -10.20 7.75
CA ARG A 448 6.91 -10.21 9.08
C ARG A 448 7.43 -11.59 9.44
N LEU A 449 8.54 -11.60 10.18
CA LEU A 449 9.02 -12.79 10.87
C LEU A 449 7.94 -13.38 11.80
N PRO A 450 7.92 -14.71 11.98
CA PRO A 450 7.04 -15.33 12.96
C PRO A 450 7.53 -15.03 14.38
N ALA A 451 6.63 -15.08 15.35
CA ALA A 451 7.03 -15.05 16.75
C ALA A 451 7.73 -16.36 17.14
N GLY A 452 8.81 -16.27 17.93
CA GLY A 452 9.57 -17.42 18.41
C GLY A 452 10.37 -18.14 17.32
N ASP A 453 10.64 -19.43 17.52
CA ASP A 453 11.62 -20.21 16.74
C ASP A 453 11.01 -20.99 15.56
N ALA A 454 9.85 -20.58 15.06
CA ALA A 454 9.24 -21.25 13.91
C ALA A 454 10.22 -21.24 12.71
N PRO A 455 10.41 -22.36 11.99
CA PRO A 455 11.33 -22.39 10.86
C PRO A 455 10.91 -21.40 9.77
N ILE A 456 11.86 -20.86 9.00
CA ILE A 456 11.55 -20.00 7.85
C ILE A 456 12.18 -20.51 6.56
N ILE A 457 11.42 -20.40 5.47
CA ILE A 457 11.87 -20.64 4.10
C ILE A 457 11.72 -19.33 3.35
N MET A 458 12.85 -18.77 2.91
CA MET A 458 12.95 -17.49 2.24
C MET A 458 13.34 -17.71 0.79
N ILE A 459 12.55 -17.21 -0.16
CA ILE A 459 12.77 -17.40 -1.59
C ILE A 459 12.89 -16.02 -2.24
N GLY A 460 14.06 -15.72 -2.80
CA GLY A 460 14.34 -14.40 -3.37
C GLY A 460 15.33 -14.46 -4.52
N ALA A 461 15.05 -13.69 -5.57
CA ALA A 461 15.97 -13.55 -6.70
C ALA A 461 16.37 -12.08 -6.90
N GLY A 462 17.64 -11.83 -7.21
CA GLY A 462 18.19 -10.48 -7.35
C GLY A 462 17.94 -9.66 -6.08
N THR A 463 17.32 -8.48 -6.23
CA THR A 463 17.01 -7.59 -5.09
C THR A 463 15.96 -8.14 -4.13
N GLY A 464 15.28 -9.24 -4.48
CA GLY A 464 14.32 -9.92 -3.58
C GLY A 464 14.96 -10.52 -2.31
N VAL A 465 16.30 -10.49 -2.18
CA VAL A 465 16.98 -10.84 -0.92
C VAL A 465 17.00 -9.72 0.11
N ALA A 466 16.64 -8.49 -0.26
CA ALA A 466 16.65 -7.34 0.63
C ALA A 466 15.99 -7.64 1.98
N PRO A 467 14.71 -8.02 2.06
CA PRO A 467 14.08 -8.25 3.36
C PRO A 467 14.64 -9.47 4.09
N TYR A 468 15.25 -10.43 3.39
CA TYR A 468 15.86 -11.61 4.04
C TYR A 468 17.17 -11.31 4.72
N ARG A 469 17.92 -10.31 4.23
CA ARG A 469 19.04 -9.74 4.97
C ARG A 469 18.56 -9.17 6.31
N ALA A 470 17.51 -8.35 6.30
CA ALA A 470 16.89 -7.81 7.50
C ALA A 470 16.39 -8.90 8.45
N PHE A 471 15.76 -9.96 7.92
CA PHE A 471 15.24 -11.08 8.71
C PHE A 471 16.35 -11.84 9.43
N LEU A 472 17.47 -12.11 8.75
CA LEU A 472 18.59 -12.83 9.35
C LEU A 472 19.34 -11.97 10.37
N GLN A 473 19.51 -10.68 10.10
CA GLN A 473 20.05 -9.73 11.08
C GLN A 473 19.18 -9.65 12.35
N GLU A 474 17.86 -9.58 12.21
CA GLU A 474 16.94 -9.57 13.35
C GLU A 474 17.04 -10.87 14.16
N ARG A 475 17.07 -12.03 13.48
CA ARG A 475 17.19 -13.32 14.16
C ARG A 475 18.50 -13.48 14.92
N GLU A 476 19.61 -13.05 14.32
CA GLU A 476 20.90 -13.02 14.99
C GLU A 476 20.87 -12.11 16.22
N ALA A 477 20.36 -10.88 16.08
CA ALA A 477 20.29 -9.92 17.18
C ALA A 477 19.37 -10.38 18.33
N GLN A 478 18.31 -11.12 18.01
CA GLN A 478 17.41 -11.73 18.99
C GLN A 478 17.94 -13.04 19.59
N GLY A 479 19.00 -13.62 19.03
CA GLY A 479 19.50 -14.95 19.42
C GLY A 479 18.48 -16.05 19.16
N ALA A 480 17.72 -15.96 18.07
CA ALA A 480 16.70 -16.94 17.71
C ALA A 480 17.34 -18.27 17.27
N ASP A 481 16.84 -19.39 17.81
CA ASP A 481 17.34 -20.74 17.51
C ASP A 481 16.57 -21.40 16.34
N GLY A 482 15.51 -20.75 15.86
CA GLY A 482 14.68 -21.23 14.77
C GLY A 482 15.45 -21.37 13.46
N ARG A 483 15.30 -22.53 12.80
CA ARG A 483 15.97 -22.82 11.53
C ARG A 483 15.57 -21.84 10.43
N ALA A 484 16.50 -21.49 9.56
CA ALA A 484 16.28 -20.63 8.40
C ALA A 484 16.86 -21.24 7.12
N TRP A 485 16.13 -21.12 6.01
CA TRP A 485 16.55 -21.62 4.70
C TRP A 485 16.35 -20.55 3.64
N LEU A 486 17.42 -20.20 2.92
CA LEU A 486 17.38 -19.25 1.81
C LEU A 486 17.53 -19.96 0.44
N PHE A 487 16.58 -19.72 -0.46
CA PHE A 487 16.68 -20.00 -1.88
C PHE A 487 16.99 -18.70 -2.62
N PHE A 488 18.23 -18.57 -3.10
CA PHE A 488 18.74 -17.37 -3.77
C PHE A 488 18.92 -17.58 -5.28
N GLY A 489 18.45 -16.63 -6.08
CA GLY A 489 18.62 -16.67 -7.54
C GLY A 489 19.29 -15.43 -8.10
N GLU A 490 20.26 -15.60 -8.99
CA GLU A 490 20.88 -14.51 -9.74
C GLU A 490 21.32 -14.91 -11.17
N ARG A 491 21.87 -13.95 -11.91
CA ARG A 491 22.41 -14.19 -13.26
C ARG A 491 23.70 -15.02 -13.21
N ASN A 492 24.74 -14.52 -12.55
CA ASN A 492 26.07 -15.13 -12.54
C ASN A 492 26.68 -15.23 -11.14
N PHE A 493 27.40 -16.32 -10.85
CA PHE A 493 28.07 -16.53 -9.57
C PHE A 493 29.16 -15.48 -9.31
N ASP A 494 30.07 -15.27 -10.27
CA ASP A 494 31.26 -14.43 -10.04
C ASP A 494 30.95 -12.92 -9.97
N SER A 495 29.90 -12.46 -10.66
CA SER A 495 29.59 -11.03 -10.78
C SER A 495 28.33 -10.59 -10.05
N ASP A 496 27.41 -11.49 -9.72
CA ASP A 496 26.08 -11.12 -9.25
C ASP A 496 25.70 -11.76 -7.90
N PHE A 497 26.60 -12.47 -7.22
CA PHE A 497 26.29 -13.07 -5.91
C PHE A 497 26.24 -12.02 -4.79
N LEU A 498 25.10 -11.33 -4.71
CA LEU A 498 24.82 -10.28 -3.72
C LEU A 498 25.04 -10.79 -2.29
N TYR A 499 25.77 -10.02 -1.47
CA TYR A 499 26.03 -10.29 -0.05
C TYR A 499 26.67 -11.67 0.26
N GLN A 500 27.44 -12.24 -0.69
CA GLN A 500 28.02 -13.59 -0.55
C GLN A 500 28.73 -13.82 0.80
N THR A 501 29.59 -12.90 1.23
CA THR A 501 30.35 -13.04 2.47
C THR A 501 29.46 -13.03 3.71
N GLU A 502 28.40 -12.22 3.71
CA GLU A 502 27.44 -12.14 4.81
C GLU A 502 26.62 -13.43 4.92
N TRP A 503 26.15 -13.98 3.80
CA TRP A 503 25.46 -15.28 3.79
C TRP A 503 26.35 -16.41 4.31
N GLN A 504 27.63 -16.42 3.94
CA GLN A 504 28.60 -17.38 4.45
C GLN A 504 28.84 -17.23 5.96
N GLY A 505 28.83 -15.99 6.47
CA GLY A 505 28.84 -15.69 7.89
C GLY A 505 27.66 -16.33 8.61
N PHE A 506 26.43 -16.01 8.18
CA PHE A 506 25.22 -16.57 8.79
C PHE A 506 25.16 -18.11 8.72
N LEU A 507 25.65 -18.72 7.63
CA LEU A 507 25.75 -20.20 7.53
C LEU A 507 26.73 -20.79 8.55
N LYS A 508 27.88 -20.12 8.74
CA LYS A 508 28.90 -20.57 9.68
C LYS A 508 28.43 -20.44 11.13
N ASP A 509 27.73 -19.35 11.43
CA ASP A 509 27.28 -19.02 12.79
C ASP A 509 25.93 -19.69 13.14
N GLY A 510 25.30 -20.36 12.16
CA GLY A 510 24.08 -21.15 12.35
C GLY A 510 22.77 -20.35 12.25
N VAL A 511 22.85 -19.02 12.13
CA VAL A 511 21.70 -18.12 11.90
C VAL A 511 20.95 -18.51 10.61
N LEU A 512 21.69 -18.83 9.56
CA LEU A 512 21.15 -19.43 8.34
C LEU A 512 21.48 -20.92 8.36
N SER A 513 20.47 -21.78 8.42
CA SER A 513 20.70 -23.23 8.51
C SER A 513 21.04 -23.85 7.16
N ARG A 514 20.47 -23.31 6.06
CA ARG A 514 20.61 -23.85 4.71
C ARG A 514 20.54 -22.75 3.66
N MET A 515 21.26 -22.93 2.55
CA MET A 515 21.17 -22.04 1.40
C MET A 515 21.28 -22.84 0.09
N ASN A 516 20.35 -22.62 -0.82
CA ASN A 516 20.40 -23.14 -2.18
C ASN A 516 20.46 -21.97 -3.17
N VAL A 517 21.42 -22.04 -4.10
CA VAL A 517 21.69 -20.96 -5.06
C VAL A 517 21.38 -21.39 -6.49
N ALA A 518 20.85 -20.46 -7.29
CA ALA A 518 20.53 -20.65 -8.70
C ALA A 518 21.13 -19.53 -9.55
N PHE A 519 22.10 -19.87 -10.41
CA PHE A 519 22.70 -18.94 -11.36
C PHE A 519 22.22 -19.24 -12.78
N SER A 520 21.41 -18.33 -13.32
CA SER A 520 20.68 -18.54 -14.57
C SER A 520 21.54 -18.44 -15.83
N ARG A 521 22.78 -17.94 -15.74
CA ARG A 521 23.67 -17.67 -16.89
C ARG A 521 25.03 -18.35 -16.82
N ASP A 522 25.34 -19.12 -15.79
CA ASP A 522 26.64 -19.80 -15.65
C ASP A 522 26.72 -21.12 -16.44
N GLY A 523 25.58 -21.75 -16.72
CA GLY A 523 25.48 -23.02 -17.43
C GLY A 523 24.78 -22.91 -18.78
N ALA A 524 24.85 -23.98 -19.58
CA ALA A 524 24.11 -24.09 -20.83
C ALA A 524 22.58 -24.10 -20.63
N GLN A 525 22.12 -24.60 -19.48
CA GLN A 525 20.71 -24.58 -19.09
C GLN A 525 20.47 -23.53 -18.00
N LYS A 526 19.36 -22.79 -18.14
CA LYS A 526 18.97 -21.75 -17.17
C LYS A 526 18.45 -22.40 -15.89
N THR A 527 19.15 -22.18 -14.78
CA THR A 527 18.73 -22.64 -13.46
C THR A 527 18.11 -21.48 -12.68
N TYR A 528 16.94 -21.71 -12.09
CA TYR A 528 16.20 -20.72 -11.29
C TYR A 528 15.81 -21.32 -9.92
N VAL A 529 15.34 -20.47 -8.99
CA VAL A 529 15.02 -20.88 -7.63
C VAL A 529 13.92 -21.95 -7.56
N GLN A 530 12.95 -21.92 -8.47
CA GLN A 530 11.90 -22.93 -8.56
C GLN A 530 12.44 -24.33 -8.90
N HIS A 531 13.55 -24.42 -9.63
CA HIS A 531 14.21 -25.71 -9.90
C HIS A 531 14.90 -26.21 -8.62
N ARG A 532 15.58 -25.32 -7.87
CA ARG A 532 16.18 -25.66 -6.58
C ARG A 532 15.14 -26.09 -5.54
N LEU A 533 13.97 -25.45 -5.53
CA LEU A 533 12.85 -25.87 -4.68
C LEU A 533 12.39 -27.29 -5.01
N GLN A 534 12.31 -27.65 -6.30
CA GLN A 534 11.91 -28.99 -6.72
C GLN A 534 12.98 -30.05 -6.38
N GLU A 535 14.26 -29.72 -6.51
CA GLU A 535 15.36 -30.60 -6.08
C GLU A 535 15.26 -30.94 -4.58
N GLU A 536 14.78 -30.00 -3.77
CA GLU A 536 14.62 -30.10 -2.32
C GLU A 536 13.18 -30.41 -1.88
N ALA A 537 12.32 -30.90 -2.79
CA ALA A 537 10.87 -31.02 -2.61
C ALA A 537 10.46 -31.70 -1.28
N ARG A 538 11.12 -32.81 -0.94
CA ARG A 538 10.86 -33.57 0.28
C ARG A 538 11.08 -32.73 1.53
N ASP A 539 12.21 -32.05 1.61
CA ASP A 539 12.62 -31.28 2.79
C ASP A 539 11.83 -29.98 2.90
N VAL A 540 11.52 -29.33 1.76
CA VAL A 540 10.61 -28.19 1.71
C VAL A 540 9.24 -28.58 2.29
N TYR A 541 8.64 -29.67 1.82
CA TYR A 541 7.36 -30.14 2.34
C TYR A 541 7.45 -30.50 3.84
N ALA A 542 8.52 -31.18 4.27
CA ALA A 542 8.71 -31.52 5.68
C ALA A 542 8.75 -30.27 6.58
N TRP A 543 9.45 -29.21 6.17
CA TRP A 543 9.50 -27.95 6.94
C TRP A 543 8.12 -27.28 6.99
N LEU A 544 7.35 -27.33 5.90
CA LEU A 544 5.97 -26.82 5.90
C LEU A 544 5.10 -27.58 6.91
N GLU A 545 5.24 -28.90 7.00
CA GLU A 545 4.52 -29.71 8.00
C GLU A 545 4.99 -29.44 9.44
N GLU A 546 6.24 -29.02 9.63
CA GLU A 546 6.81 -28.62 10.93
C GLU A 546 6.42 -27.20 11.38
N GLY A 547 5.59 -26.50 10.61
CA GLY A 547 5.14 -25.16 10.98
C GLY A 547 5.93 -24.02 10.34
N ALA A 548 6.77 -24.29 9.33
CA ALA A 548 7.57 -23.24 8.70
C ALA A 548 6.74 -22.10 8.11
N HIS A 549 7.27 -20.88 8.19
CA HIS A 549 6.77 -19.72 7.45
C HIS A 549 7.55 -19.57 6.15
N LEU A 550 6.82 -19.40 5.05
CA LEU A 550 7.30 -19.31 3.70
C LEU A 550 7.19 -17.86 3.20
N TYR A 551 8.27 -17.35 2.62
CA TYR A 551 8.36 -16.00 2.10
C TYR A 551 8.82 -16.02 0.65
N VAL A 552 8.19 -15.21 -0.19
CA VAL A 552 8.58 -14.99 -1.59
C VAL A 552 8.74 -13.49 -1.82
N CYS A 553 9.91 -13.07 -2.31
CA CYS A 553 10.19 -11.66 -2.60
C CYS A 553 10.92 -11.49 -3.94
N GLY A 554 10.51 -10.50 -4.73
CA GLY A 554 11.10 -10.20 -6.05
C GLY A 554 10.07 -9.90 -7.14
N ASP A 555 10.37 -10.33 -8.36
CA ASP A 555 9.56 -10.07 -9.57
C ASP A 555 8.15 -10.68 -9.47
N GLY A 556 7.13 -9.83 -9.39
CA GLY A 556 5.72 -10.25 -9.30
C GLY A 556 5.16 -10.87 -10.58
N ALA A 557 5.72 -10.54 -11.75
CA ALA A 557 5.22 -11.00 -13.03
C ALA A 557 5.73 -12.41 -13.40
N LYS A 558 6.92 -12.79 -12.94
CA LYS A 558 7.55 -14.08 -13.32
C LYS A 558 7.94 -14.95 -12.14
N LEU A 559 8.68 -14.42 -11.16
CA LEU A 559 9.23 -15.20 -10.06
C LEU A 559 8.10 -15.78 -9.19
N ALA A 560 7.19 -14.94 -8.73
CA ALA A 560 6.16 -15.37 -7.80
C ALA A 560 5.21 -16.43 -8.38
N PRO A 561 4.68 -16.29 -9.62
CA PRO A 561 3.87 -17.34 -10.23
C PRO A 561 4.62 -18.66 -10.43
N ASP A 562 5.90 -18.61 -10.81
CA ASP A 562 6.71 -19.81 -11.03
C ASP A 562 7.02 -20.54 -9.73
N VAL A 563 7.34 -19.81 -8.66
CA VAL A 563 7.53 -20.35 -7.32
C VAL A 563 6.24 -20.95 -6.79
N HIS A 564 5.11 -20.25 -6.92
CA HIS A 564 3.80 -20.78 -6.49
C HIS A 564 3.46 -22.09 -7.20
N ARG A 565 3.70 -22.17 -8.51
CA ARG A 565 3.50 -23.40 -9.29
C ARG A 565 4.42 -24.53 -8.83
N ALA A 566 5.67 -24.24 -8.52
CA ALA A 566 6.60 -25.25 -8.00
C ALA A 566 6.18 -25.76 -6.62
N LEU A 567 5.74 -24.88 -5.71
CA LEU A 567 5.20 -25.28 -4.41
C LEU A 567 3.95 -26.14 -4.55
N LEU A 568 3.05 -25.80 -5.48
CA LEU A 568 1.88 -26.61 -5.76
C LEU A 568 2.25 -28.02 -6.22
N THR A 569 3.24 -28.15 -7.10
CA THR A 569 3.79 -29.45 -7.52
C THR A 569 4.37 -30.20 -6.33
N ILE A 570 5.22 -29.55 -5.52
CA ILE A 570 5.84 -30.15 -4.32
C ILE A 570 4.77 -30.69 -3.37
N VAL A 571 3.79 -29.87 -2.98
CA VAL A 571 2.72 -30.29 -2.07
C VAL A 571 1.88 -31.41 -2.68
N THR A 572 1.60 -31.37 -3.98
CA THR A 572 0.85 -32.43 -4.67
C THR A 572 1.59 -33.77 -4.60
N GLU A 573 2.88 -33.78 -4.91
CA GLU A 573 3.72 -34.99 -4.95
C GLU A 573 4.00 -35.53 -3.56
N GLN A 574 4.38 -34.67 -2.60
CA GLN A 574 4.82 -35.08 -1.27
C GLN A 574 3.64 -35.43 -0.34
N SER A 575 2.47 -34.81 -0.51
CA SER A 575 1.28 -35.14 0.29
C SER A 575 0.54 -36.38 -0.22
N GLY A 576 0.62 -36.68 -1.52
CA GLY A 576 -0.16 -37.73 -2.18
C GLY A 576 -1.67 -37.46 -2.27
N ARG A 577 -2.14 -36.24 -1.95
CA ARG A 577 -3.58 -35.89 -1.86
C ARG A 577 -4.16 -35.28 -3.14
N GLY A 578 -3.35 -35.17 -4.20
CA GLY A 578 -3.75 -34.59 -5.48
C GLY A 578 -3.79 -33.06 -5.48
N LYS A 579 -3.96 -32.49 -6.68
CA LYS A 579 -3.77 -31.05 -6.93
C LYS A 579 -4.76 -30.15 -6.15
N ALA A 580 -6.04 -30.51 -6.10
CA ALA A 580 -7.06 -29.70 -5.43
C ALA A 580 -6.78 -29.54 -3.93
N ALA A 581 -6.37 -30.62 -3.26
CA ALA A 581 -5.99 -30.57 -1.84
C ALA A 581 -4.72 -29.73 -1.62
N ALA A 582 -3.79 -29.73 -2.58
CA ALA A 582 -2.59 -28.92 -2.52
C ALA A 582 -2.88 -27.41 -2.71
N GLU A 583 -3.83 -27.06 -3.59
CA GLU A 583 -4.33 -25.68 -3.73
C GLU A 583 -4.98 -25.20 -2.43
N GLU A 584 -5.85 -26.01 -1.82
CA GLU A 584 -6.46 -25.72 -0.51
C GLU A 584 -5.41 -25.57 0.61
N TYR A 585 -4.38 -26.41 0.60
CA TYR A 585 -3.29 -26.35 1.58
C TYR A 585 -2.50 -25.04 1.48
N LEU A 586 -2.09 -24.63 0.28
CA LEU A 586 -1.37 -23.38 0.07
C LEU A 586 -2.24 -22.16 0.41
N ALA A 587 -3.53 -22.20 0.07
CA ALA A 587 -4.48 -21.15 0.45
C ALA A 587 -4.61 -21.04 1.98
N ALA A 588 -4.66 -22.16 2.70
CA ALA A 588 -4.68 -22.17 4.16
C ALA A 588 -3.38 -21.61 4.78
N LEU A 589 -2.23 -21.84 4.15
CA LEU A 589 -0.96 -21.22 4.58
C LEU A 589 -1.00 -19.70 4.38
N GLN A 590 -1.58 -19.20 3.29
CA GLN A 590 -1.75 -17.76 3.06
C GLN A 590 -2.71 -17.14 4.08
N GLU A 591 -3.88 -17.77 4.31
CA GLU A 591 -4.87 -17.32 5.29
C GLU A 591 -4.29 -17.27 6.71
N SER A 592 -3.46 -18.26 7.08
CA SER A 592 -2.77 -18.30 8.37
C SER A 592 -1.49 -17.46 8.44
N ARG A 593 -1.17 -16.65 7.41
CA ARG A 593 0.05 -15.83 7.30
C ARG A 593 1.36 -16.62 7.41
N ARG A 594 1.31 -17.90 7.07
CA ARG A 594 2.48 -18.78 6.93
C ARG A 594 3.03 -18.82 5.51
N TYR A 595 2.33 -18.26 4.53
CA TYR A 595 2.85 -18.02 3.19
C TYR A 595 2.64 -16.54 2.83
N GLN A 596 3.73 -15.77 2.86
CA GLN A 596 3.75 -14.32 2.67
C GLN A 596 4.53 -13.96 1.39
N ILE A 597 4.05 -12.93 0.68
CA ILE A 597 4.59 -12.53 -0.63
C ILE A 597 4.81 -11.01 -0.59
N ASP A 598 6.01 -10.56 -0.96
CA ASP A 598 6.37 -9.15 -1.13
C ASP A 598 6.97 -8.96 -2.52
N VAL A 599 6.13 -8.61 -3.50
CA VAL A 599 6.51 -8.58 -4.92
C VAL A 599 6.19 -7.24 -5.55
N TYR A 600 6.98 -6.88 -6.55
CA TYR A 600 6.92 -5.60 -7.25
C TYR A 600 7.10 -5.75 -8.76
#